data_AF-A0A916R972-F1
#
_entry.id   AF-A0A916R972-F1
#
_cell.length_a   1.000
_cell.length_b   1.000
_cell.length_c   1.000
_cell.angle_alpha   90.00
_cell.angle_beta   90.00
_cell.angle_gamma   90.00
#
_symmetry.space_group_name_H-M   'P 1'
#
loop_
_entity.id
_entity.type
_entity.pdbx_description
1 polymer ?
#
loop_
_entity_poly.entity_id
_entity_poly.type
_entity_poly.pdbx_seq_one_letter_code
_entity_poly.pdbx_strand_id
1 'polypeptide(L)'
;MADMSKRLREPLVFTLVVVAVAGWLSLFAVWINTAGQSSQQEQAISALTNERDQMAGELEARDAATGALAETEAELAEAREQLDSVSASRDAINAELATRADELASIEADLQARQSEADEADQRRAEAVAETEALTAQRQELNAQLETANDQVNDVGERLEEMRAQEAQAAARLAQITQESADAAATLSENQSQLQSMREELAQLQGEMTEISTRSLETQAEIEALEQQVNDATDRRDQLAQEVEGYLVQRDELQPQVEELAATVTARGEELLALEERIGEVSATADAARTTGRFVVGEGDTPSGLTLILGDDNRFALSNARGRLVEGTYSRTESELVLSDATGALGDASFPMTCPITDSGSGFTVSEAEGCLLAGLQFERVF
;
A
#
# COMPACT_ATOMS: atom_id res chain seq x y z
N MET A 1 -151.57 145.96 143.03
CA MET A 1 -152.17 147.27 142.69
C MET A 1 -153.33 146.98 141.76
N ALA A 2 -154.53 146.89 142.32
CA ALA A 2 -155.52 147.97 142.38
C ALA A 2 -156.46 147.86 141.16
N ASP A 3 -157.66 147.30 141.33
CA ASP A 3 -158.92 147.99 141.69
C ASP A 3 -159.60 148.53 140.41
N MET A 4 -160.92 148.58 140.19
CA MET A 4 -162.09 148.49 141.06
C MET A 4 -163.32 148.44 140.12
N SER A 5 -164.32 147.59 140.42
CA SER A 5 -165.79 147.86 140.38
C SER A 5 -166.48 148.43 139.09
N LYS A 6 -167.74 148.16 138.73
CA LYS A 6 -168.97 147.87 139.49
C LYS A 6 -170.15 147.72 138.48
N ARG A 7 -171.11 146.83 138.79
CA ARG A 7 -172.60 146.96 138.65
C ARG A 7 -173.21 147.02 137.20
N LEU A 8 -174.47 146.65 136.89
CA LEU A 8 -175.72 146.22 137.58
C LEU A 8 -176.71 145.65 136.51
N ARG A 9 -177.54 144.65 136.90
CA ARG A 9 -178.97 144.34 136.55
C ARG A 9 -179.52 144.37 135.09
N GLU A 10 -180.03 143.19 134.64
CA GLU A 10 -181.33 142.80 133.98
C GLU A 10 -182.05 143.65 132.88
N PRO A 11 -182.99 143.10 132.05
CA PRO A 11 -183.26 141.70 131.62
C PRO A 11 -183.61 141.48 130.10
N LEU A 12 -183.65 140.19 129.69
CA LEU A 12 -184.38 139.53 128.56
C LEU A 12 -183.91 139.59 127.06
N VAL A 13 -183.94 138.39 126.43
CA VAL A 13 -183.93 138.01 124.98
C VAL A 13 -182.57 137.94 124.26
N PHE A 14 -182.11 136.74 123.83
CA PHE A 14 -181.67 136.41 122.45
C PHE A 14 -181.09 134.98 122.30
N THR A 15 -181.84 134.16 121.58
CA THR A 15 -181.71 132.73 121.29
C THR A 15 -180.92 132.43 120.00
N LEU A 16 -179.94 133.26 119.60
CA LEU A 16 -179.37 133.24 118.23
C LEU A 16 -177.87 132.84 118.11
N VAL A 17 -177.16 132.62 119.22
CA VAL A 17 -175.70 132.37 119.19
C VAL A 17 -175.31 130.88 119.04
N VAL A 18 -176.24 129.95 119.26
CA VAL A 18 -175.96 128.49 119.24
C VAL A 18 -175.63 127.96 117.84
N VAL A 19 -176.02 128.63 116.75
CA VAL A 19 -175.76 128.18 115.37
C VAL A 19 -174.37 128.60 114.84
N ALA A 20 -173.74 129.62 115.43
CA ALA A 20 -172.43 130.10 114.97
C ALA A 20 -171.26 129.19 115.40
N VAL A 21 -171.42 128.42 116.47
CA VAL A 21 -170.37 127.54 117.04
C VAL A 21 -170.23 126.22 116.27
N ALA A 22 -171.32 125.73 115.66
CA ALA A 22 -171.29 124.49 114.89
C ALA A 22 -170.69 124.65 113.47
N GLY A 23 -170.79 125.84 112.87
CA GLY A 23 -170.27 126.11 111.52
C GLY A 23 -168.76 126.35 111.43
N TRP A 24 -168.13 126.82 112.51
CA TRP A 24 -166.68 127.09 112.50
C TRP A 24 -165.82 125.90 112.93
N LEU A 25 -166.37 124.91 113.64
CA LEU A 25 -165.62 123.70 114.02
C LEU A 25 -165.52 122.65 112.89
N SER A 26 -166.41 122.67 111.90
CA SER A 26 -166.36 121.75 110.77
C SER A 26 -165.25 122.07 109.75
N LEU A 27 -164.84 123.34 109.62
CA LEU A 27 -163.82 123.76 108.66
C LEU A 27 -162.39 123.47 109.16
N PHE A 28 -162.17 123.43 110.47
CA PHE A 28 -160.86 123.11 111.05
C PHE A 28 -160.52 121.61 110.97
N ALA A 29 -161.52 120.72 110.90
CA ALA A 29 -161.30 119.28 110.78
C ALA A 29 -160.78 118.84 109.40
N VAL A 30 -161.07 119.59 108.33
CA VAL A 30 -160.68 119.22 106.95
C VAL A 30 -159.24 119.64 106.62
N TRP A 31 -158.74 120.72 107.22
CA TRP A 31 -157.40 121.24 106.92
C TRP A 31 -156.27 120.43 107.59
N ILE A 32 -156.52 119.82 108.75
CA ILE A 32 -155.55 118.91 109.40
C ILE A 32 -155.42 117.56 108.66
N ASN A 33 -156.41 117.16 107.87
CA ASN A 33 -156.36 115.89 107.13
C ASN A 33 -155.70 116.00 105.73
N THR A 34 -155.48 117.21 105.22
CA THR A 34 -154.90 117.42 103.88
C THR A 34 -153.38 117.65 103.90
N ALA A 35 -152.79 118.01 105.04
CA ALA A 35 -151.33 118.12 105.17
C ALA A 35 -150.62 116.74 105.20
N GLY A 36 -151.32 115.67 105.62
CA GLY A 36 -150.78 114.31 105.72
C GLY A 36 -150.64 113.54 104.39
N GLN A 37 -151.24 114.01 103.29
CA GLN A 37 -151.11 113.35 101.98
C GLN A 37 -149.84 113.74 101.21
N SER A 38 -149.17 114.84 101.57
CA SER A 38 -147.92 115.27 100.92
C SER A 38 -146.70 114.44 101.34
N SER A 39 -146.59 114.05 102.62
CA SER A 39 -145.44 113.26 103.10
C SER A 39 -145.48 111.79 102.68
N GLN A 40 -146.67 111.22 102.49
CA GLN A 40 -146.83 109.86 101.95
C GLN A 40 -146.39 109.78 100.48
N GLN A 41 -146.58 110.84 99.69
CA GLN A 41 -146.10 110.88 98.31
C GLN A 41 -144.57 111.04 98.24
N GLU A 42 -143.95 111.86 99.10
CA GLU A 42 -142.49 111.98 99.17
C GLU A 42 -141.80 110.69 99.64
N GLN A 43 -142.36 110.00 100.64
CA GLN A 43 -141.84 108.70 101.08
C GLN A 43 -142.01 107.61 100.02
N ALA A 44 -143.13 107.60 99.30
CA ALA A 44 -143.33 106.69 98.18
C ALA A 44 -142.36 106.98 97.03
N ILE A 45 -142.10 108.26 96.70
CA ILE A 45 -141.13 108.66 95.69
C ILE A 45 -139.70 108.29 96.11
N SER A 46 -139.31 108.53 97.37
CA SER A 46 -137.98 108.14 97.86
C SER A 46 -137.80 106.62 97.91
N ALA A 47 -138.84 105.88 98.30
CA ALA A 47 -138.83 104.42 98.29
C ALA A 47 -138.71 103.88 96.85
N LEU A 48 -139.50 104.41 95.92
CA LEU A 48 -139.41 104.07 94.49
C LEU A 48 -138.08 104.49 93.87
N THR A 49 -137.47 105.58 94.34
CA THR A 49 -136.14 106.05 93.90
C THR A 49 -135.06 105.08 94.38
N ASN A 50 -135.11 104.67 95.65
CA ASN A 50 -134.20 103.67 96.20
C ASN A 50 -134.39 102.30 95.56
N GLU A 51 -135.64 101.89 95.29
CA GLU A 51 -135.96 100.64 94.61
C GLU A 51 -135.50 100.67 93.14
N ARG A 52 -135.66 101.83 92.46
CA ARG A 52 -135.08 102.08 91.13
C ARG A 52 -133.56 102.01 91.16
N ASP A 53 -132.90 102.61 92.15
CA ASP A 53 -131.44 102.63 92.25
C ASP A 53 -130.88 101.25 92.60
N GLN A 54 -131.60 100.50 93.42
CA GLN A 54 -131.30 99.09 93.70
C GLN A 54 -131.48 98.24 92.45
N MET A 55 -132.58 98.39 91.70
CA MET A 55 -132.77 97.69 90.43
C MET A 55 -131.73 98.11 89.39
N ALA A 56 -131.34 99.39 89.34
CA ALA A 56 -130.28 99.88 88.46
C ALA A 56 -128.91 99.27 88.83
N GLY A 57 -128.60 99.17 90.13
CA GLY A 57 -127.38 98.51 90.61
C GLY A 57 -127.39 96.99 90.42
N GLU A 58 -128.55 96.34 90.55
CA GLU A 58 -128.73 94.91 90.24
C GLU A 58 -128.61 94.65 88.73
N LEU A 59 -129.10 95.56 87.89
CA LEU A 59 -128.90 95.55 86.44
C LEU A 59 -127.42 95.73 86.09
N GLU A 60 -126.73 96.71 86.69
CA GLU A 60 -125.31 96.95 86.46
C GLU A 60 -124.43 95.77 86.95
N ALA A 61 -124.77 95.16 88.08
CA ALA A 61 -124.10 93.95 88.56
C ALA A 61 -124.37 92.73 87.66
N ARG A 62 -125.58 92.61 87.10
CA ARG A 62 -125.89 91.59 86.08
C ARG A 62 -125.14 91.85 84.78
N ASP A 63 -125.08 93.09 84.32
CA ASP A 63 -124.34 93.48 83.12
C ASP A 63 -122.84 93.20 83.29
N ALA A 64 -122.27 93.53 84.45
CA ALA A 64 -120.89 93.18 84.80
C ALA A 64 -120.66 91.66 84.88
N ALA A 65 -121.61 90.90 85.46
CA ALA A 65 -121.54 89.44 85.48
C ALA A 65 -121.66 88.83 84.08
N THR A 66 -122.46 89.42 83.18
CA THR A 66 -122.53 88.98 81.77
C THR A 66 -121.27 89.34 80.98
N GLY A 67 -120.64 90.48 81.29
CA GLY A 67 -119.35 90.86 80.70
C GLY A 67 -118.23 89.92 81.13
N ALA A 68 -118.16 89.59 82.43
CA ALA A 68 -117.21 88.60 82.95
C ALA A 68 -117.47 87.19 82.40
N LEU A 69 -118.74 86.80 82.23
CA LEU A 69 -119.09 85.53 81.58
C LEU A 69 -118.61 85.51 80.12
N ALA A 70 -118.87 86.59 79.37
CA ALA A 70 -118.42 86.71 77.99
C ALA A 70 -116.89 86.69 77.85
N GLU A 71 -116.16 87.29 78.80
CA GLU A 71 -114.70 87.23 78.89
C GLU A 71 -114.21 85.80 79.17
N THR A 72 -114.82 85.09 80.14
CA THR A 72 -114.48 83.68 80.40
C THR A 72 -114.85 82.76 79.24
N GLU A 73 -115.92 83.04 78.50
CA GLU A 73 -116.28 82.30 77.28
C GLU A 73 -115.25 82.54 76.17
N ALA A 74 -114.72 83.76 76.04
CA ALA A 74 -113.65 84.09 75.10
C ALA A 74 -112.33 83.41 75.48
N GLU A 75 -111.93 83.45 76.76
CA GLU A 75 -110.75 82.74 77.26
C GLU A 75 -110.86 81.22 77.06
N LEU A 76 -112.05 80.65 77.28
CA LEU A 76 -112.32 79.22 77.04
C LEU A 76 -112.22 78.88 75.55
N ALA A 77 -112.69 79.76 74.66
CA ALA A 77 -112.57 79.59 73.23
C ALA A 77 -111.09 79.62 72.78
N GLU A 78 -110.32 80.58 73.29
CA GLU A 78 -108.88 80.69 73.00
C GLU A 78 -108.10 79.48 73.54
N ALA A 79 -108.37 79.05 74.77
CA ALA A 79 -107.74 77.87 75.36
C ALA A 79 -108.07 76.60 74.57
N ARG A 80 -109.29 76.47 74.01
CA ARG A 80 -109.66 75.36 73.12
C ARG A 80 -108.89 75.42 71.80
N GLU A 81 -108.77 76.59 71.18
CA GLU A 81 -108.00 76.74 69.96
C GLU A 81 -106.51 76.41 70.18
N GLN A 82 -105.94 76.84 71.30
CA GLN A 82 -104.57 76.48 71.69
C GLN A 82 -104.43 74.97 71.93
N LEU A 83 -105.41 74.34 72.60
CA LEU A 83 -105.42 72.89 72.81
C LEU A 83 -105.46 72.12 71.48
N ASP A 84 -106.32 72.55 70.55
CA ASP A 84 -106.46 71.95 69.23
C ASP A 84 -105.16 72.11 68.42
N SER A 85 -104.54 73.30 68.46
CA SER A 85 -103.24 73.55 67.82
C SER A 85 -102.13 72.69 68.42
N VAL A 86 -102.05 72.56 69.74
CA VAL A 86 -101.05 71.73 70.41
C VAL A 86 -101.31 70.24 70.13
N SER A 87 -102.57 69.80 70.10
CA SER A 87 -102.91 68.43 69.72
C SER A 87 -102.49 68.12 68.29
N ALA A 88 -102.78 69.02 67.34
CA ALA A 88 -102.35 68.87 65.96
C ALA A 88 -100.82 68.85 65.82
N SER A 89 -100.11 69.73 66.54
CA SER A 89 -98.64 69.74 66.57
C SER A 89 -98.07 68.45 67.15
N ARG A 90 -98.65 67.92 68.24
CA ARG A 90 -98.26 66.63 68.83
C ARG A 90 -98.45 65.50 67.81
N ASP A 91 -99.57 65.48 67.11
CA ASP A 91 -99.88 64.42 66.14
C ASP A 91 -98.92 64.47 64.94
N ALA A 92 -98.56 65.67 64.48
CA ALA A 92 -97.54 65.85 63.45
C ALA A 92 -96.15 65.37 63.92
N ILE A 93 -95.73 65.72 65.14
CA ILE A 93 -94.45 65.26 65.71
C ILE A 93 -94.45 63.74 65.87
N ASN A 94 -95.55 63.14 66.33
CA ASN A 94 -95.67 61.68 66.45
C ASN A 94 -95.56 60.98 65.09
N ALA A 95 -96.16 61.55 64.04
CA ALA A 95 -96.03 61.03 62.69
C ALA A 95 -94.59 61.13 62.17
N GLU A 96 -93.90 62.26 62.40
CA GLU A 96 -92.49 62.42 62.03
C GLU A 96 -91.59 61.45 62.80
N LEU A 97 -91.82 61.27 64.10
CA LEU A 97 -91.06 60.36 64.94
C LEU A 97 -91.24 58.90 64.49
N ALA A 98 -92.45 58.52 64.06
CA ALA A 98 -92.68 57.22 63.43
C ALA A 98 -91.89 57.06 62.12
N THR A 99 -91.89 58.06 61.25
CA THR A 99 -91.10 58.04 60.00
C THR A 99 -89.61 57.95 60.29
N ARG A 100 -89.09 58.71 61.26
CA ARG A 100 -87.68 58.64 61.67
C ARG A 100 -87.31 57.28 62.26
N ALA A 101 -88.21 56.66 63.01
CA ALA A 101 -87.99 55.31 63.54
C ALA A 101 -87.87 54.28 62.40
N ASP A 102 -88.73 54.38 61.38
CA ASP A 102 -88.66 53.51 60.19
C ASP A 102 -87.38 53.76 59.37
N GLU A 103 -86.98 55.02 59.16
CA GLU A 103 -85.72 55.38 58.51
C GLU A 103 -84.51 54.79 59.25
N LEU A 104 -84.49 54.89 60.58
CA LEU A 104 -83.40 54.40 61.41
C LEU A 104 -83.31 52.86 61.36
N ALA A 105 -84.46 52.17 61.41
CA ALA A 105 -84.51 50.72 61.24
C ALA A 105 -84.00 50.28 59.85
N SER A 106 -84.31 51.03 58.79
CA SER A 106 -83.79 50.77 57.43
C SER A 106 -82.28 50.97 57.36
N ILE A 107 -81.75 52.03 57.98
CA ILE A 107 -80.31 52.30 58.01
C ILE A 107 -79.55 51.23 58.81
N GLU A 108 -80.10 50.77 59.93
CA GLU A 108 -79.53 49.67 60.72
C GLU A 108 -79.46 48.37 59.91
N ALA A 109 -80.52 48.04 59.17
CA ALA A 109 -80.55 46.87 58.29
C ALA A 109 -79.51 46.98 57.16
N ASP A 110 -79.42 48.14 56.51
CA ASP A 110 -78.42 48.41 55.46
C ASP A 110 -76.99 48.31 56.00
N LEU A 111 -76.73 48.86 57.20
CA LEU A 111 -75.43 48.78 57.84
C LEU A 111 -75.04 47.33 58.14
N GLN A 112 -75.98 46.52 58.63
CA GLN A 112 -75.75 45.10 58.89
C GLN A 112 -75.47 44.32 57.60
N ALA A 113 -76.20 44.61 56.52
CA ALA A 113 -75.94 44.02 55.20
C ALA A 113 -74.54 44.40 54.69
N ARG A 114 -74.15 45.68 54.79
CA ARG A 114 -72.81 46.16 54.40
C ARG A 114 -71.68 45.53 55.22
N GLN A 115 -71.90 45.31 56.52
CA GLN A 115 -70.93 44.60 57.36
C GLN A 115 -70.75 43.16 56.89
N SER A 116 -71.83 42.43 56.59
CA SER A 116 -71.76 41.08 56.05
C SER A 116 -71.04 41.03 54.70
N GLU A 117 -71.33 41.97 53.79
CA GLU A 117 -70.64 42.07 52.49
C GLU A 117 -69.14 42.34 52.65
N ALA A 118 -68.76 43.17 53.63
CA ALA A 118 -67.36 43.46 53.93
C ALA A 118 -66.62 42.22 54.46
N ASP A 119 -67.25 41.46 55.37
CA ASP A 119 -66.68 40.22 55.91
C ASP A 119 -66.46 39.17 54.79
N GLU A 120 -67.42 39.03 53.87
CA GLU A 120 -67.28 38.14 52.71
C GLU A 120 -66.19 38.61 51.73
N ALA A 121 -66.05 39.91 51.53
CA ALA A 121 -64.98 40.47 50.70
C ALA A 121 -63.61 40.26 51.32
N ASP A 122 -63.51 40.39 52.65
CA ASP A 122 -62.29 40.16 53.41
C ASP A 122 -61.87 38.69 53.38
N GLN A 123 -62.83 37.76 53.49
CA GLN A 123 -62.57 36.33 53.32
C GLN A 123 -62.06 36.01 51.91
N ARG A 124 -62.74 36.49 50.87
CA ARG A 124 -62.31 36.28 49.47
C ARG A 124 -60.92 36.86 49.20
N ARG A 125 -60.59 38.00 49.80
CA ARG A 125 -59.26 38.60 49.72
C ARG A 125 -58.21 37.72 50.39
N ALA A 126 -58.50 37.18 51.57
CA ALA A 126 -57.58 36.27 52.27
C ALA A 126 -57.32 35.00 51.45
N GLU A 127 -58.36 34.41 50.86
CA GLU A 127 -58.25 33.24 49.98
C GLU A 127 -57.40 33.56 48.73
N ALA A 128 -57.65 34.69 48.06
CA ALA A 128 -56.88 35.10 46.90
C ALA A 128 -55.40 35.37 47.22
N VAL A 129 -55.10 35.92 48.39
CA VAL A 129 -53.71 36.10 48.87
C VAL A 129 -53.04 34.75 49.06
N ALA A 130 -53.70 33.80 49.73
CA ALA A 130 -53.16 32.45 49.95
C ALA A 130 -52.92 31.70 48.62
N GLU A 131 -53.83 31.82 47.65
CA GLU A 131 -53.64 31.25 46.31
C GLU A 131 -52.44 31.87 45.59
N THR A 132 -52.27 33.19 45.69
CA THR A 132 -51.15 33.90 45.06
C THR A 132 -49.81 33.47 45.67
N GLU A 133 -49.75 33.28 46.98
CA GLU A 133 -48.56 32.76 47.66
C GLU A 133 -48.25 31.32 47.23
N ALA A 134 -49.26 30.46 47.13
CA ALA A 134 -49.11 29.07 46.68
C ALA A 134 -48.60 28.99 45.22
N LEU A 135 -49.18 29.79 44.32
CA LEU A 135 -48.73 29.87 42.93
C LEU A 135 -47.31 30.44 42.82
N THR A 136 -46.94 31.39 43.68
CA THR A 136 -45.59 31.94 43.73
C THR A 136 -44.57 30.88 44.16
N ALA A 137 -44.90 30.09 45.18
CA ALA A 137 -44.06 28.97 45.63
C ALA A 137 -43.94 27.89 44.54
N GLN A 138 -45.05 27.52 43.89
CA GLN A 138 -45.02 26.57 42.78
C GLN A 138 -44.13 27.05 41.63
N ARG A 139 -44.19 28.35 41.30
CA ARG A 139 -43.35 28.93 40.25
C ARG A 139 -41.87 28.90 40.62
N GLN A 140 -41.51 29.14 41.88
CA GLN A 140 -40.13 29.04 42.35
C GLN A 140 -39.60 27.60 42.24
N GLU A 141 -40.42 26.62 42.63
CA GLU A 141 -40.07 25.20 42.50
C GLU A 141 -39.88 24.80 41.02
N LEU A 142 -40.80 25.18 40.14
CA LEU A 142 -40.68 24.90 38.70
C LEU A 142 -39.42 25.55 38.09
N ASN A 143 -39.05 26.76 38.53
CA ASN A 143 -37.82 27.40 38.08
C ASN A 143 -36.57 26.64 38.54
N ALA A 144 -36.54 26.15 39.78
CA ALA A 144 -35.43 25.34 40.29
C ALA A 144 -35.32 23.99 39.55
N GLN A 145 -36.46 23.38 39.20
CA GLN A 145 -36.50 22.16 38.38
C GLN A 145 -36.00 22.43 36.96
N LEU A 146 -36.36 23.56 36.36
CA LEU A 146 -35.85 23.97 35.03
C LEU A 146 -34.33 24.18 35.05
N GLU A 147 -33.80 24.84 36.07
CA GLU A 147 -32.36 25.04 36.23
C GLU A 147 -31.64 23.70 36.35
N THR A 148 -32.14 22.81 37.21
CA THR A 148 -31.61 21.45 37.36
C THR A 148 -31.65 20.66 36.05
N ALA A 149 -32.76 20.73 35.31
CA ALA A 149 -32.90 20.05 34.03
C ALA A 149 -31.94 20.61 32.97
N ASN A 150 -31.74 21.93 32.95
CA ASN A 150 -30.80 22.57 32.04
C ASN A 150 -29.35 22.15 32.34
N ASP A 151 -28.97 22.07 33.62
CA ASP A 151 -27.66 21.57 34.04
C ASP A 151 -27.45 20.10 33.63
N GLN A 152 -28.48 19.26 33.76
CA GLN A 152 -28.42 17.87 33.30
C GLN A 152 -28.25 17.76 31.78
N VAL A 153 -28.93 18.63 31.01
CA VAL A 153 -28.77 18.66 29.55
C VAL A 153 -27.34 19.07 29.18
N ASN A 154 -26.76 20.04 29.88
CA ASN A 154 -25.37 20.46 29.68
C ASN A 154 -24.39 19.33 30.02
N ASP A 155 -24.55 18.66 31.17
CA ASP A 155 -23.72 17.50 31.57
C ASP A 155 -23.77 16.38 30.51
N VAL A 156 -24.97 16.03 30.06
CA VAL A 156 -25.15 15.01 29.02
C VAL A 156 -24.52 15.45 27.70
N GLY A 157 -24.60 16.74 27.37
CA GLY A 157 -23.93 17.35 26.22
C GLY A 157 -22.41 17.17 26.27
N GLU A 158 -21.78 17.57 27.37
CA GLU A 158 -20.33 17.44 27.59
C GLU A 158 -19.88 15.98 27.52
N ARG A 159 -20.61 15.06 28.17
CA ARG A 159 -20.31 13.62 28.14
C ARG A 159 -20.44 13.02 26.75
N LEU A 160 -21.40 13.48 25.94
CA LEU A 160 -21.57 13.03 24.57
C LEU A 160 -20.41 13.53 23.68
N GLU A 161 -19.95 14.75 23.88
CA GLU A 161 -18.79 15.30 23.17
C GLU A 161 -17.51 14.53 23.53
N GLU A 162 -17.30 14.22 24.80
CA GLU A 162 -16.16 13.39 25.25
C GLU A 162 -16.20 12.00 24.62
N MET A 163 -17.35 11.32 24.67
CA MET A 163 -17.54 9.99 24.06
C MET A 163 -17.25 10.00 22.56
N ARG A 164 -17.71 11.02 21.83
CA ARG A 164 -17.42 11.17 20.39
C ARG A 164 -15.93 11.38 20.12
N ALA A 165 -15.24 12.14 20.96
CA ALA A 165 -13.79 12.33 20.84
C ALA A 165 -13.04 11.01 21.10
N GLN A 166 -13.46 10.22 22.10
CA GLN A 166 -12.90 8.89 22.37
C GLN A 166 -13.15 7.92 21.21
N GLU A 167 -14.36 7.91 20.64
CA GLU A 167 -14.70 7.10 19.47
C GLU A 167 -13.82 7.44 18.26
N ALA A 168 -13.63 8.73 17.97
CA ALA A 168 -12.75 9.19 16.90
C ALA A 168 -11.29 8.74 17.11
N GLN A 169 -10.79 8.81 18.33
CA GLN A 169 -9.44 8.31 18.66
C GLN A 169 -9.34 6.79 18.52
N ALA A 170 -10.36 6.04 18.95
CA ALA A 170 -10.39 4.59 18.81
C ALA A 170 -10.41 4.17 17.33
N ALA A 171 -11.21 4.85 16.49
CA ALA A 171 -11.25 4.62 15.05
C ALA A 171 -9.90 4.90 14.39
N ALA A 172 -9.21 5.98 14.78
CA ALA A 172 -7.88 6.30 14.28
C ALA A 172 -6.84 5.22 14.67
N ARG A 173 -6.85 4.75 15.93
CA ARG A 173 -5.98 3.66 16.38
C ARG A 173 -6.25 2.35 15.63
N LEU A 174 -7.52 2.03 15.38
CA LEU A 174 -7.90 0.84 14.63
C LEU A 174 -7.39 0.90 13.18
N ALA A 175 -7.51 2.05 12.53
CA ALA A 175 -6.98 2.27 11.19
C ALA A 175 -5.46 2.09 11.17
N GLN A 176 -4.75 2.65 12.16
CA GLN A 176 -3.30 2.49 12.30
C GLN A 176 -2.89 1.01 12.47
N ILE A 177 -3.53 0.28 13.39
CA ILE A 177 -3.22 -1.15 13.62
C ILE A 177 -3.49 -1.97 12.36
N THR A 178 -4.55 -1.63 11.62
CA THR A 178 -4.88 -2.31 10.35
C THR A 178 -3.78 -2.08 9.31
N GLN A 179 -3.26 -0.85 9.22
CA GLN A 179 -2.14 -0.53 8.33
C GLN A 179 -0.85 -1.27 8.75
N GLU A 180 -0.50 -1.23 10.04
CA GLU A 180 0.68 -1.92 10.57
C GLU A 180 0.60 -3.45 10.33
N SER A 181 -0.59 -4.03 10.44
CA SER A 181 -0.83 -5.45 10.13
C SER A 181 -0.61 -5.75 8.64
N ALA A 182 -1.09 -4.89 7.75
CA ALA A 182 -0.88 -5.04 6.30
C ALA A 182 0.60 -4.94 5.93
N ASP A 183 1.32 -3.96 6.51
CA ASP A 183 2.75 -3.77 6.28
C ASP A 183 3.58 -4.96 6.82
N ALA A 184 3.21 -5.48 8.00
CA ALA A 184 3.83 -6.67 8.56
C ALA A 184 3.59 -7.91 7.67
N ALA A 185 2.37 -8.09 7.13
CA ALA A 185 2.06 -9.17 6.22
C ALA A 185 2.86 -9.08 4.90
N ALA A 186 3.00 -7.87 4.34
CA ALA A 186 3.81 -7.63 3.15
C ALA A 186 5.30 -7.98 3.41
N THR A 187 5.86 -7.49 4.52
CA THR A 187 7.24 -7.76 4.94
C THR A 187 7.47 -9.26 5.14
N LEU A 188 6.51 -9.97 5.74
CA LEU A 188 6.60 -11.41 5.92
C LEU A 188 6.64 -12.15 4.58
N SER A 189 5.79 -11.76 3.63
CA SER A 189 5.77 -12.34 2.28
C SER A 189 7.09 -12.10 1.54
N GLU A 190 7.65 -10.89 1.65
CA GLU A 190 8.95 -10.56 1.05
C GLU A 190 10.08 -11.41 1.65
N ASN A 191 10.15 -11.50 2.98
CA ASN A 191 11.14 -12.33 3.67
C ASN A 191 11.01 -13.82 3.31
N GLN A 192 9.78 -14.32 3.15
CA GLN A 192 9.56 -15.70 2.69
C GLN A 192 10.06 -15.93 1.27
N SER A 193 9.86 -14.97 0.37
CA SER A 193 10.38 -15.02 -1.00
C SER A 193 11.91 -14.98 -1.01
N GLN A 194 12.52 -14.09 -0.24
CA GLN A 194 13.98 -14.02 -0.09
C GLN A 194 14.56 -15.33 0.46
N LEU A 195 13.91 -15.93 1.46
CA LEU A 195 14.32 -17.23 2.01
C LEU A 195 14.22 -18.37 0.98
N GLN A 196 13.22 -18.35 0.10
CA GLN A 196 13.11 -19.33 -0.99
C GLN A 196 14.25 -19.15 -2.00
N SER A 197 14.51 -17.92 -2.43
CA SER A 197 15.61 -17.59 -3.34
C SER A 197 16.97 -18.01 -2.76
N MET A 198 17.26 -17.70 -1.49
CA MET A 198 18.51 -18.13 -0.84
C MET A 198 18.64 -19.66 -0.75
N ARG A 199 17.53 -20.39 -0.59
CA ARG A 199 17.55 -21.87 -0.58
C ARG A 199 17.86 -22.44 -1.96
N GLU A 200 17.32 -21.83 -3.02
CA GLU A 200 17.61 -22.21 -4.40
C GLU A 200 19.08 -21.95 -4.74
N GLU A 201 19.61 -20.77 -4.39
CA GLU A 201 21.03 -20.44 -4.54
C GLU A 201 21.94 -21.42 -3.78
N LEU A 202 21.57 -21.77 -2.54
CA LEU A 202 22.32 -22.75 -1.75
C LEU A 202 22.33 -24.13 -2.42
N ALA A 203 21.19 -24.58 -2.95
CA ALA A 203 21.09 -25.85 -3.65
C ALA A 203 21.93 -25.86 -4.94
N GLN A 204 21.93 -24.75 -5.68
CA GLN A 204 22.77 -24.58 -6.86
C GLN A 204 24.26 -24.65 -6.50
N LEU A 205 24.71 -23.90 -5.50
CA LEU A 205 26.10 -23.92 -5.02
C LEU A 205 26.55 -25.31 -4.56
N GLN A 206 25.66 -26.05 -3.88
CA GLN A 206 25.94 -27.45 -3.51
C GLN A 206 26.09 -28.37 -4.73
N GLY A 207 25.27 -28.15 -5.76
CA GLY A 207 25.39 -28.83 -7.06
C GLY A 207 26.73 -28.53 -7.74
N GLU A 208 27.11 -27.26 -7.84
CA GLU A 208 28.38 -26.82 -8.41
C GLU A 208 29.58 -27.41 -7.67
N MET A 209 29.54 -27.44 -6.33
CA MET A 209 30.58 -28.09 -5.51
C MET A 209 30.72 -29.59 -5.82
N THR A 210 29.61 -30.29 -6.01
CA THR A 210 29.61 -31.71 -6.36
C THR A 210 30.19 -31.95 -7.75
N GLU A 211 29.86 -31.07 -8.70
CA GLU A 211 30.39 -31.12 -10.07
C GLU A 211 31.90 -30.84 -10.09
N ILE A 212 32.37 -29.81 -9.38
CA ILE A 212 33.80 -29.49 -9.24
C ILE A 212 34.55 -30.67 -8.62
N SER A 213 33.99 -31.28 -7.56
CA SER A 213 34.62 -32.44 -6.93
C SER A 213 34.73 -33.62 -7.90
N THR A 214 33.72 -33.87 -8.72
CA THR A 214 33.74 -34.93 -9.74
C THR A 214 34.81 -34.65 -10.79
N ARG A 215 34.82 -33.44 -11.37
CA ARG A 215 35.82 -33.04 -12.36
C ARG A 215 37.24 -33.11 -11.81
N SER A 216 37.44 -32.77 -10.53
CA SER A 216 38.75 -32.88 -9.88
C SER A 216 39.22 -34.33 -9.81
N LEU A 217 38.33 -35.29 -9.51
CA LEU A 217 38.66 -36.72 -9.49
C LEU A 217 38.95 -37.25 -10.90
N GLU A 218 38.16 -36.84 -11.90
CA GLU A 218 38.39 -37.20 -13.30
C GLU A 218 39.73 -36.66 -13.81
N THR A 219 40.04 -35.40 -13.52
CA THR A 219 41.32 -34.78 -13.88
C THR A 219 42.49 -35.49 -13.18
N GLN A 220 42.32 -35.87 -11.92
CA GLN A 220 43.35 -36.62 -11.19
C GLN A 220 43.60 -38.00 -11.84
N ALA A 221 42.55 -38.71 -12.23
CA ALA A 221 42.67 -39.98 -12.95
C ALA A 221 43.32 -39.82 -14.34
N GLU A 222 43.02 -38.72 -15.05
CA GLU A 222 43.67 -38.39 -16.32
C GLU A 222 45.17 -38.12 -16.13
N ILE A 223 45.56 -37.39 -15.09
CA ILE A 223 46.96 -37.16 -14.73
C ILE A 223 47.67 -38.50 -14.48
N GLU A 224 47.10 -39.38 -13.65
CA GLU A 224 47.67 -40.70 -13.37
C GLU A 224 47.84 -41.54 -14.64
N ALA A 225 46.85 -41.51 -15.54
CA ALA A 225 46.92 -42.22 -16.83
C ALA A 225 47.98 -41.63 -17.76
N LEU A 226 48.16 -40.31 -17.78
CA LEU A 226 49.22 -39.65 -18.56
C LEU A 226 50.61 -39.94 -17.99
N GLU A 227 50.78 -39.92 -16.67
CA GLU A 227 52.03 -40.31 -16.01
C GLU A 227 52.41 -41.75 -16.38
N GLN A 228 51.44 -42.67 -16.39
CA GLN A 228 51.66 -44.05 -16.80
C GLN A 228 52.09 -44.16 -18.28
N GLN A 229 51.44 -43.43 -19.18
CA GLN A 229 51.84 -43.38 -20.59
C GLN A 229 53.26 -42.81 -20.78
N VAL A 230 53.65 -41.80 -20.00
CA VAL A 230 55.00 -41.24 -20.04
C VAL A 230 56.03 -42.28 -19.57
N ASN A 231 55.72 -43.02 -18.51
CA ASN A 231 56.59 -44.11 -18.04
C ASN A 231 56.72 -45.20 -19.11
N ASP A 232 55.63 -45.70 -19.69
CA ASP A 232 55.64 -46.70 -20.76
C ASP A 232 56.43 -46.22 -21.99
N ALA A 233 56.28 -44.95 -22.38
CA ALA A 233 57.03 -44.36 -23.48
C ALA A 233 58.53 -44.22 -23.16
N THR A 234 58.87 -43.91 -21.91
CA THR A 234 60.25 -43.85 -21.41
C THR A 234 60.89 -45.24 -21.46
N ASP A 235 60.19 -46.26 -20.96
CA ASP A 235 60.66 -47.65 -21.00
C ASP A 235 60.90 -48.13 -22.44
N ARG A 236 59.97 -47.82 -23.35
CA ARG A 236 60.15 -48.11 -24.79
C ARG A 236 61.34 -47.39 -25.40
N ARG A 237 61.53 -46.11 -25.09
CA ARG A 237 62.70 -45.35 -25.55
C ARG A 237 63.98 -46.01 -25.07
N ASP A 238 64.04 -46.43 -23.81
CA ASP A 238 65.23 -47.04 -23.22
C ASP A 238 65.51 -48.43 -23.82
N GLN A 239 64.47 -49.23 -24.08
CA GLN A 239 64.58 -50.49 -24.83
C GLN A 239 65.12 -50.25 -26.25
N LEU A 240 64.53 -49.31 -27.00
CA LEU A 240 65.00 -48.97 -28.34
C LEU A 240 66.45 -48.46 -28.34
N ALA A 241 66.84 -47.69 -27.32
CA ALA A 241 68.22 -47.24 -27.16
C ALA A 241 69.19 -48.42 -26.95
N GLN A 242 68.82 -49.39 -26.12
CA GLN A 242 69.59 -50.63 -25.92
C GLN A 242 69.65 -51.50 -27.18
N GLU A 243 68.54 -51.62 -27.91
CA GLU A 243 68.50 -52.32 -29.20
C GLU A 243 69.44 -51.67 -30.22
N VAL A 244 69.40 -50.34 -30.34
CA VAL A 244 70.32 -49.59 -31.20
C VAL A 244 71.77 -49.79 -30.77
N GLU A 245 72.09 -49.71 -29.48
CA GLU A 245 73.43 -50.00 -28.97
C GLU A 245 73.87 -51.43 -29.31
N GLY A 246 72.99 -52.42 -29.15
CA GLY A 246 73.22 -53.80 -29.55
C GLY A 246 73.48 -53.94 -31.06
N TYR A 247 72.70 -53.26 -31.90
CA TYR A 247 72.93 -53.24 -33.36
C TYR A 247 74.25 -52.55 -33.74
N LEU A 248 74.66 -51.50 -33.02
CA LEU A 248 75.95 -50.84 -33.23
C LEU A 248 77.10 -51.76 -32.87
N VAL A 249 77.03 -52.46 -31.73
CA VAL A 249 78.03 -53.47 -31.34
C VAL A 249 78.10 -54.59 -32.39
N GLN A 250 76.95 -55.12 -32.82
CA GLN A 250 76.91 -56.17 -33.84
C GLN A 250 77.50 -55.70 -35.17
N ARG A 251 77.22 -54.46 -35.58
CA ARG A 251 77.84 -53.85 -36.75
C ARG A 251 79.35 -53.76 -36.58
N ASP A 252 79.83 -53.29 -35.43
CA ASP A 252 81.26 -53.12 -35.14
C ASP A 252 82.00 -54.46 -35.09
N GLU A 253 81.31 -55.55 -34.71
CA GLU A 253 81.86 -56.91 -34.76
C GLU A 253 81.85 -57.51 -36.19
N LEU A 254 80.82 -57.24 -36.99
CA LEU A 254 80.71 -57.75 -38.36
C LEU A 254 81.60 -56.99 -39.36
N GLN A 255 81.84 -55.70 -39.13
CA GLN A 255 82.65 -54.87 -40.02
C GLN A 255 84.08 -55.41 -40.27
N PRO A 256 84.88 -55.79 -39.26
CA PRO A 256 86.19 -56.39 -39.50
C PRO A 256 86.08 -57.75 -40.20
N GLN A 257 85.01 -58.53 -39.98
CA GLN A 257 84.80 -59.80 -40.69
C GLN A 257 84.52 -59.57 -42.18
N VAL A 258 83.76 -58.53 -42.54
CA VAL A 258 83.52 -58.14 -43.93
C VAL A 258 84.82 -57.62 -44.57
N GLU A 259 85.60 -56.82 -43.86
CA GLU A 259 86.91 -56.33 -44.32
C GLU A 259 87.90 -57.49 -44.52
N GLU A 260 87.95 -58.47 -43.60
CA GLU A 260 88.76 -59.69 -43.72
C GLU A 260 88.31 -60.56 -44.89
N LEU A 261 87.00 -60.73 -45.09
CA LEU A 261 86.46 -61.46 -46.22
C LEU A 261 86.81 -60.76 -47.55
N ALA A 262 86.70 -59.43 -47.60
CA ALA A 262 87.10 -58.65 -48.77
C ALA A 262 88.60 -58.75 -49.06
N ALA A 263 89.45 -58.71 -48.03
CA ALA A 263 90.89 -58.93 -48.15
C ALA A 263 91.20 -60.35 -48.64
N THR A 264 90.49 -61.35 -48.12
CA THR A 264 90.62 -62.76 -48.55
C THR A 264 90.23 -62.94 -50.02
N VAL A 265 89.12 -62.33 -50.45
CA VAL A 265 88.69 -62.36 -51.86
C VAL A 265 89.72 -61.69 -52.76
N THR A 266 90.29 -60.57 -52.34
CA THR A 266 91.35 -59.86 -53.09
C THR A 266 92.60 -60.73 -53.22
N ALA A 267 93.07 -61.31 -52.12
CA ALA A 267 94.23 -62.21 -52.11
C ALA A 267 94.00 -63.44 -53.02
N ARG A 268 92.81 -64.03 -52.98
CA ARG A 268 92.43 -65.14 -53.89
C ARG A 268 92.37 -64.70 -55.36
N GLY A 269 91.94 -63.47 -55.64
CA GLY A 269 91.99 -62.88 -56.97
C GLY A 269 93.42 -62.73 -57.49
N GLU A 270 94.35 -62.27 -56.65
CA GLU A 270 95.78 -62.17 -56.99
C GLU A 270 96.43 -63.55 -57.19
N GLU A 271 96.10 -64.54 -56.36
CA GLU A 271 96.54 -65.93 -56.55
C GLU A 271 96.09 -66.51 -57.90
N LEU A 272 94.86 -66.20 -58.35
CA LEU A 272 94.34 -66.64 -59.64
C LEU A 272 95.07 -65.96 -60.81
N LEU A 273 95.37 -64.67 -60.71
CA LEU A 273 96.15 -63.95 -61.73
C LEU A 273 97.56 -64.52 -61.89
N ALA A 274 98.25 -64.82 -60.79
CA ALA A 274 99.57 -65.44 -60.83
C ALA A 274 99.54 -66.85 -61.44
N LEU A 275 98.42 -67.57 -61.28
CA LEU A 275 98.23 -68.89 -61.88
C LEU A 275 97.99 -68.80 -63.39
N GLU A 276 97.26 -67.78 -63.87
CA GLU A 276 97.06 -67.53 -65.30
C GLU A 276 98.37 -67.16 -66.02
N GLU A 277 99.21 -66.32 -65.41
CA GLU A 277 100.50 -65.89 -65.99
C GLU A 277 101.45 -67.10 -66.21
N ARG A 278 101.46 -68.04 -65.25
CA ARG A 278 102.27 -69.27 -65.32
C ARG A 278 101.80 -70.26 -66.39
N ILE A 279 100.54 -70.24 -66.77
CA ILE A 279 100.01 -71.07 -67.88
C ILE A 279 100.45 -70.49 -69.24
N GLY A 280 100.56 -69.17 -69.36
CA GLY A 280 101.02 -68.51 -70.59
C GLY A 280 102.45 -68.86 -71.00
N GLU A 281 103.34 -69.10 -70.04
CA GLU A 281 104.78 -69.31 -70.28
C GLU A 281 105.10 -70.73 -70.81
N VAL A 282 104.28 -71.73 -70.50
CA VAL A 282 104.50 -73.15 -70.87
C VAL A 282 104.14 -73.43 -72.33
N SER A 283 103.25 -72.65 -72.94
CA SER A 283 102.81 -72.88 -74.33
C SER A 283 103.79 -72.40 -75.40
N ALA A 284 104.72 -71.49 -75.08
CA ALA A 284 105.64 -70.90 -76.07
C ALA A 284 106.85 -71.79 -76.43
N THR A 285 107.15 -72.84 -75.65
CA THR A 285 108.36 -73.67 -75.82
C THR A 285 108.18 -74.91 -76.71
N ALA A 286 106.97 -75.23 -77.17
CA ALA A 286 106.69 -76.48 -77.91
C ALA A 286 106.82 -76.39 -79.46
N ASP A 287 106.81 -75.20 -80.07
CA ASP A 287 106.66 -75.07 -81.53
C ASP A 287 107.97 -75.07 -82.37
N ALA A 288 109.15 -74.93 -81.77
CA ALA A 288 110.39 -74.67 -82.54
C ALA A 288 111.12 -75.91 -83.14
N ALA A 289 110.68 -77.15 -82.91
CA ALA A 289 111.53 -78.35 -83.14
C ALA A 289 111.25 -79.18 -84.44
N ARG A 290 110.40 -78.74 -85.38
CA ARG A 290 109.89 -79.60 -86.49
C ARG A 290 110.54 -79.42 -87.89
N THR A 291 111.53 -78.56 -88.12
CA THR A 291 111.80 -78.00 -89.48
C THR A 291 113.14 -78.31 -90.23
N THR A 292 114.14 -79.06 -89.70
CA THR A 292 115.50 -79.23 -90.34
C THR A 292 116.01 -80.70 -90.48
N GLY A 293 116.81 -81.07 -91.51
CA GLY A 293 117.38 -82.44 -91.65
C GLY A 293 117.90 -82.90 -93.05
N ARG A 294 118.53 -84.09 -93.13
CA ARG A 294 118.94 -84.78 -94.38
C ARG A 294 117.84 -85.74 -94.85
N PHE A 295 117.51 -85.72 -96.13
CA PHE A 295 116.43 -86.50 -96.74
C PHE A 295 116.90 -87.26 -97.99
N VAL A 296 116.39 -88.47 -98.19
CA VAL A 296 116.67 -89.29 -99.39
C VAL A 296 115.37 -89.78 -100.02
N VAL A 297 115.40 -90.03 -101.34
CA VAL A 297 114.23 -90.56 -102.06
C VAL A 297 114.05 -92.05 -101.77
N GLY A 298 112.83 -92.43 -101.36
CA GLY A 298 112.44 -93.82 -101.06
C GLY A 298 112.45 -94.75 -102.29
N GLU A 299 112.78 -96.02 -102.06
CA GLU A 299 113.04 -97.08 -103.05
C GLU A 299 111.78 -97.45 -103.86
N GLY A 300 111.61 -96.84 -105.05
CA GLY A 300 110.52 -97.11 -105.98
C GLY A 300 110.86 -96.75 -107.43
N ASP A 301 111.33 -97.74 -108.20
CA ASP A 301 111.32 -97.88 -109.66
C ASP A 301 111.76 -96.70 -110.59
N THR A 302 112.56 -95.74 -110.12
CA THR A 302 113.32 -94.83 -111.01
C THR A 302 114.81 -94.79 -110.65
N PRO A 303 115.74 -94.89 -111.63
CA PRO A 303 117.18 -94.99 -111.36
C PRO A 303 117.82 -93.60 -111.14
N SER A 304 117.33 -92.85 -110.14
CA SER A 304 117.82 -91.52 -109.82
C SER A 304 118.05 -91.40 -108.30
N GLY A 305 119.15 -91.96 -107.78
CA GLY A 305 119.51 -91.83 -106.37
C GLY A 305 119.76 -90.37 -105.96
N LEU A 306 118.69 -89.67 -105.60
CA LEU A 306 118.66 -88.25 -105.30
C LEU A 306 118.64 -88.06 -103.77
N THR A 307 119.51 -87.20 -103.25
CA THR A 307 119.60 -86.82 -101.83
C THR A 307 119.39 -85.33 -101.70
N LEU A 308 118.52 -84.92 -100.78
CA LEU A 308 118.24 -83.52 -100.43
C LEU A 308 118.63 -83.26 -98.97
N ILE A 309 119.54 -82.34 -98.72
CA ILE A 309 119.90 -81.89 -97.37
C ILE A 309 119.30 -80.51 -97.15
N LEU A 310 118.63 -80.29 -96.02
CA LEU A 310 118.09 -78.99 -95.58
C LEU A 310 118.78 -78.57 -94.28
N GLY A 311 119.64 -77.55 -94.36
CA GLY A 311 120.41 -76.99 -93.24
C GLY A 311 119.62 -76.01 -92.37
N ASP A 312 120.03 -75.86 -91.11
CA ASP A 312 119.51 -74.86 -90.16
C ASP A 312 119.83 -73.40 -90.54
N ASP A 313 120.72 -73.22 -91.51
CA ASP A 313 121.07 -71.96 -92.15
C ASP A 313 120.19 -71.61 -93.38
N ASN A 314 119.10 -72.36 -93.61
CA ASN A 314 118.24 -72.26 -94.78
C ASN A 314 118.95 -72.58 -96.11
N ARG A 315 120.03 -73.36 -96.10
CA ARG A 315 120.66 -73.85 -97.32
C ARG A 315 120.21 -75.27 -97.67
N PHE A 316 120.08 -75.55 -98.96
CA PHE A 316 119.87 -76.91 -99.44
C PHE A 316 121.03 -77.41 -100.29
N ALA A 317 121.22 -78.72 -100.27
CA ALA A 317 122.11 -79.44 -101.17
C ALA A 317 121.37 -80.63 -101.77
N LEU A 318 121.24 -80.66 -103.09
CA LEU A 318 120.59 -81.69 -103.88
C LEU A 318 121.63 -82.41 -104.76
N SER A 319 121.84 -83.71 -104.52
CA SER A 319 122.82 -84.50 -105.27
C SER A 319 122.20 -85.74 -105.89
N ASN A 320 122.64 -86.14 -107.09
CA ASN A 320 122.21 -87.40 -107.74
C ASN A 320 123.28 -88.50 -107.73
N ALA A 321 122.88 -89.74 -108.07
CA ALA A 321 123.75 -90.92 -108.13
C ALA A 321 124.91 -90.82 -109.15
N ARG A 322 124.90 -89.83 -110.05
CA ARG A 322 125.99 -89.55 -111.01
C ARG A 322 126.97 -88.49 -110.49
N GLY A 323 126.86 -88.08 -109.23
CA GLY A 323 127.75 -87.12 -108.57
C GLY A 323 127.54 -85.66 -108.97
N ARG A 324 126.41 -85.32 -109.62
CA ARG A 324 126.06 -83.93 -109.87
C ARG A 324 125.38 -83.35 -108.63
N LEU A 325 125.83 -82.17 -108.22
CA LEU A 325 125.38 -81.45 -107.03
C LEU A 325 124.79 -80.10 -107.44
N VAL A 326 123.69 -79.74 -106.80
CA VAL A 326 123.07 -78.41 -106.87
C VAL A 326 122.90 -77.93 -105.44
N GLU A 327 123.37 -76.72 -105.14
CA GLU A 327 123.20 -76.11 -103.82
C GLU A 327 122.53 -74.76 -103.95
N GLY A 328 121.72 -74.39 -102.97
CA GLY A 328 121.06 -73.08 -102.94
C GLY A 328 120.47 -72.80 -101.57
N THR A 329 119.46 -71.95 -101.51
CA THR A 329 118.68 -71.67 -100.30
C THR A 329 117.30 -72.28 -100.38
N TYR A 330 116.69 -72.61 -99.25
CA TYR A 330 115.33 -73.08 -99.19
C TYR A 330 114.48 -72.30 -98.21
N SER A 331 113.16 -72.30 -98.46
CA SER A 331 112.16 -71.97 -97.44
C SER A 331 111.11 -73.05 -97.42
N ARG A 332 110.71 -73.48 -96.23
CA ARG A 332 109.71 -74.52 -96.05
C ARG A 332 108.56 -74.02 -95.18
N THR A 333 107.34 -74.15 -95.68
CA THR A 333 106.09 -73.97 -94.92
C THR A 333 105.44 -75.34 -94.67
N GLU A 334 104.28 -75.38 -94.01
CA GLU A 334 103.53 -76.63 -93.80
C GLU A 334 103.08 -77.30 -95.11
N SER A 335 103.03 -76.55 -96.23
CA SER A 335 102.49 -77.04 -97.51
C SER A 335 103.42 -76.87 -98.72
N GLU A 336 104.52 -76.14 -98.60
CA GLU A 336 105.42 -75.86 -99.72
C GLU A 336 106.90 -75.89 -99.33
N LEU A 337 107.72 -76.41 -100.23
CA LEU A 337 109.18 -76.31 -100.21
C LEU A 337 109.63 -75.51 -101.43
N VAL A 338 110.22 -74.34 -101.18
CA VAL A 338 110.80 -73.48 -102.21
C VAL A 338 112.31 -73.64 -102.18
N LEU A 339 112.92 -73.95 -103.32
CA LEU A 339 114.36 -74.05 -103.53
C LEU A 339 114.79 -72.93 -104.48
N SER A 340 115.63 -72.01 -104.02
CA SER A 340 116.05 -70.80 -104.74
C SER A 340 117.58 -70.65 -104.80
N ASP A 341 118.06 -69.75 -105.64
CA ASP A 341 119.48 -69.37 -105.76
C ASP A 341 120.43 -70.55 -106.01
N ALA A 342 119.96 -71.50 -106.80
CA ALA A 342 120.65 -72.76 -107.03
C ALA A 342 121.87 -72.61 -107.95
N THR A 343 123.00 -73.16 -107.51
CA THR A 343 124.27 -73.22 -108.24
C THR A 343 124.60 -74.68 -108.55
N GLY A 344 124.72 -75.02 -109.85
CA GLY A 344 124.94 -76.37 -110.35
C GLY A 344 123.93 -76.76 -111.43
N ALA A 345 124.12 -77.92 -112.09
CA ALA A 345 123.19 -78.40 -113.12
C ALA A 345 122.86 -79.88 -112.90
N LEU A 346 121.57 -80.18 -112.68
CA LEU A 346 121.07 -81.53 -112.45
C LEU A 346 119.90 -81.79 -113.40
N GLY A 347 120.23 -82.24 -114.62
CA GLY A 347 119.25 -82.42 -115.69
C GLY A 347 118.70 -81.09 -116.20
N ASP A 348 117.40 -81.07 -116.49
CA ASP A 348 116.66 -79.90 -116.98
C ASP A 348 116.05 -79.05 -115.84
N ALA A 349 116.59 -79.17 -114.62
CA ALA A 349 116.08 -78.45 -113.44
C ALA A 349 116.23 -76.93 -113.61
N SER A 350 115.11 -76.21 -113.49
CA SER A 350 115.06 -74.75 -113.43
C SER A 350 114.82 -74.30 -112.00
N PHE A 351 115.58 -73.30 -111.54
CA PHE A 351 115.41 -72.67 -110.24
C PHE A 351 115.11 -71.18 -110.43
N PRO A 352 114.29 -70.54 -109.57
CA PRO A 352 113.68 -71.11 -108.36
C PRO A 352 112.62 -72.17 -108.66
N MET A 353 112.51 -73.14 -107.77
CA MET A 353 111.60 -74.28 -107.86
C MET A 353 110.72 -74.30 -106.63
N THR A 354 109.41 -74.29 -106.83
CA THR A 354 108.42 -74.46 -105.76
C THR A 354 107.79 -75.83 -105.88
N CYS A 355 107.89 -76.60 -104.81
CA CYS A 355 107.42 -77.96 -104.72
C CYS A 355 106.39 -78.06 -103.60
N PRO A 356 105.10 -78.32 -103.89
CA PRO A 356 104.11 -78.53 -102.84
C PRO A 356 104.45 -79.81 -102.08
N ILE A 357 104.47 -79.72 -100.76
CA ILE A 357 104.82 -80.84 -99.89
C ILE A 357 103.66 -81.19 -98.97
N THR A 358 103.57 -82.47 -98.64
CA THR A 358 102.69 -82.98 -97.60
C THR A 358 103.56 -83.67 -96.56
N ASP A 359 103.53 -83.17 -95.32
CA ASP A 359 104.28 -83.74 -94.22
C ASP A 359 103.81 -85.16 -93.88
N SER A 360 104.75 -86.09 -93.78
CA SER A 360 104.50 -87.49 -93.46
C SER A 360 105.38 -87.91 -92.30
N GLY A 361 105.09 -87.41 -91.08
CA GLY A 361 105.65 -87.85 -89.79
C GLY A 361 107.18 -87.79 -89.63
N SER A 362 107.92 -88.63 -90.36
CA SER A 362 109.38 -88.72 -90.40
C SER A 362 110.00 -88.25 -91.74
N GLY A 363 109.20 -87.64 -92.62
CA GLY A 363 109.61 -87.18 -93.95
C GLY A 363 108.53 -86.30 -94.57
N PHE A 364 108.62 -86.02 -95.87
CA PHE A 364 107.58 -85.35 -96.62
C PHE A 364 107.49 -85.89 -98.05
N THR A 365 106.30 -85.85 -98.62
CA THR A 365 106.08 -86.22 -100.01
C THR A 365 105.88 -84.97 -100.83
N VAL A 366 106.58 -84.86 -101.97
CA VAL A 366 106.38 -83.77 -102.90
C VAL A 366 105.24 -84.13 -103.85
N SER A 367 104.14 -83.40 -103.77
CA SER A 367 102.98 -83.60 -104.64
C SER A 367 103.31 -83.22 -106.09
N GLU A 368 102.59 -83.79 -107.06
CA GLU A 368 102.81 -83.45 -108.46
C GLU A 368 102.53 -81.96 -108.73
N ALA A 369 103.50 -81.25 -109.30
CA ALA A 369 103.37 -79.85 -109.65
C ALA A 369 104.21 -79.49 -110.89
N GLU A 370 103.63 -78.68 -111.77
CA GLU A 370 104.26 -78.25 -113.03
C GLU A 370 105.49 -77.38 -112.73
N GLY A 371 106.68 -77.83 -113.17
CA GLY A 371 107.95 -77.14 -112.91
C GLY A 371 108.73 -77.60 -111.66
N CYS A 372 108.15 -78.47 -110.81
CA CYS A 372 108.89 -79.10 -109.71
C CYS A 372 109.53 -80.41 -110.19
N LEU A 373 110.86 -80.45 -110.29
CA LEU A 373 111.57 -81.67 -110.69
C LEU A 373 111.54 -82.76 -109.61
N LEU A 374 111.21 -82.37 -108.37
CA LEU A 374 111.03 -83.29 -107.26
C LEU A 374 109.61 -83.87 -107.18
N ALA A 375 108.71 -83.45 -108.08
CA ALA A 375 107.32 -83.90 -108.12
C ALA A 375 107.23 -85.42 -108.14
N GLY A 376 106.39 -85.97 -107.26
CA GLY A 376 106.18 -87.42 -107.13
C GLY A 376 107.26 -88.13 -106.33
N LEU A 377 108.30 -87.44 -105.85
CA LEU A 377 109.31 -88.04 -104.98
C LEU A 377 108.90 -87.94 -103.52
N GLN A 378 109.09 -89.05 -102.81
CA GLN A 378 108.92 -89.12 -101.37
C GLN A 378 110.29 -89.02 -100.69
N PHE A 379 110.45 -88.03 -99.82
CA PHE A 379 111.67 -87.76 -99.07
C PHE A 379 111.53 -88.25 -97.64
N GLU A 380 112.33 -89.23 -97.28
CA GLU A 380 112.40 -89.73 -95.91
C GLU A 380 113.62 -89.15 -95.21
N ARG A 381 113.45 -88.69 -93.97
CA ARG A 381 114.54 -88.13 -93.18
C ARG A 381 115.47 -89.26 -92.77
N VAL A 382 116.73 -89.17 -93.21
CA VAL A 382 117.79 -90.08 -92.78
C VAL A 382 118.54 -89.37 -91.65
N PHE A 383 118.58 -90.03 -90.50
CA PHE A 383 119.27 -89.54 -89.32
C PHE A 383 120.78 -89.52 -89.49
#